data_AF-A0A815VD95-F1
#
_entry.id   AF-A0A815VD95-F1
#
_cell.length_a   1.000
_cell.length_b   1.000
_cell.length_c   1.000
_cell.angle_alpha   90.00
_cell.angle_beta   90.00
_cell.angle_gamma   90.00
#
_symmetry.space_group_name_H-M   'P 1'
#
loop_
_entity.id
_entity.type
_entity.pdbx_description
1 polymer ?
#
loop_
_entity_poly.entity_id
_entity_poly.type
_entity_poly.pdbx_seq_one_letter_code
_entity_poly.pdbx_strand_id
1 'polypeptide(L)'
;MKAIIEEGSSDIAAHMQDLALSEGALPIHLLRALFTLSSDTRLLPLKYLSQQLLGLWSTGHPTTYGLLKRIFPLGLIAYLDSNEEPDKDFDESALLGRDTLRVATEQHANTNKSNALSTSIIN
;
A
#
# COMPACT_ATOMS: atom_id res chain seq x y z
N MET A 1 9.82 -2.32 -5.94
CA MET A 1 9.00 -1.38 -6.74
C MET A 1 8.74 -0.10 -5.97
N LYS A 2 8.12 -0.13 -4.77
CA LYS A 2 8.02 1.03 -3.86
C LYS A 2 9.35 1.78 -3.65
N ALA A 3 10.40 1.07 -3.27
CA ALA A 3 11.75 1.65 -3.13
C ALA A 3 12.31 2.28 -4.42
N ILE A 4 11.99 1.74 -5.60
CA ILE A 4 12.52 2.25 -6.87
C ILE A 4 11.84 3.57 -7.27
N ILE A 5 10.58 3.75 -6.91
CA ILE A 5 9.79 4.95 -7.24
C ILE A 5 10.00 6.05 -6.20
N GLU A 6 10.16 5.68 -4.92
CA GLU A 6 10.42 6.65 -3.84
C GLU A 6 11.89 7.10 -3.77
N GLU A 7 12.85 6.25 -4.15
CA GLU A 7 14.29 6.54 -4.08
C GLU A 7 14.92 6.79 -5.47
N GLY A 8 14.16 6.60 -6.55
CA GLY A 8 14.58 6.85 -7.93
C GLY A 8 14.54 8.33 -8.30
N SER A 9 15.27 8.72 -9.36
CA SER A 9 15.09 10.05 -9.96
C SER A 9 13.67 10.20 -10.52
N SER A 10 13.17 11.44 -10.57
CA SER A 10 11.82 11.76 -11.08
C SER A 10 11.53 11.13 -12.45
N ASP A 11 12.54 11.05 -13.30
CA ASP A 11 12.44 10.52 -14.65
C ASP A 11 12.23 9.00 -14.65
N ILE A 12 12.89 8.28 -13.76
CA ILE A 12 12.71 6.83 -13.60
C ILE A 12 11.32 6.54 -13.03
N ALA A 13 10.87 7.33 -12.05
CA ALA A 13 9.53 7.20 -11.49
C ALA A 13 8.45 7.39 -12.57
N ALA A 14 8.56 8.45 -13.39
CA ALA A 14 7.64 8.71 -14.50
C ALA A 14 7.64 7.56 -15.51
N HIS A 15 8.83 7.06 -15.89
CA HIS A 15 8.92 5.93 -16.81
C HIS A 15 8.28 4.65 -16.25
N MET A 16 8.45 4.38 -14.96
CA MET A 16 7.78 3.24 -14.30
C MET A 16 6.26 3.42 -14.23
N GLN A 17 5.76 4.64 -14.08
CA GLN A 17 4.32 4.94 -14.11
C GLN A 17 3.74 4.68 -15.52
N ASP A 18 4.45 5.08 -16.56
CA ASP A 18 4.07 4.79 -17.96
C ASP A 18 4.04 3.28 -18.25
N LEU A 19 5.05 2.53 -17.78
CA LEU A 19 5.06 1.07 -17.88
C LEU A 19 3.90 0.44 -17.10
N ALA A 20 3.62 0.93 -15.89
CA ALA A 20 2.49 0.43 -15.10
C ALA A 20 1.14 0.65 -15.79
N LEU A 21 1.01 1.71 -16.59
CA LEU A 21 -0.16 1.97 -17.44
C LEU A 21 -0.20 1.04 -18.66
N SER A 22 0.91 0.92 -19.39
CA SER A 22 0.97 0.16 -20.65
C SER A 22 0.86 -1.35 -20.44
N GLU A 23 1.43 -1.87 -19.35
CA GLU A 23 1.37 -3.28 -18.96
C GLU A 23 0.09 -3.63 -18.17
N GLY A 24 -0.73 -2.65 -17.81
CA GLY A 24 -1.98 -2.86 -17.08
C GLY A 24 -1.79 -3.15 -15.58
N ALA A 25 -0.62 -2.85 -15.00
CA ALA A 25 -0.39 -2.99 -13.57
C ALA A 25 -1.29 -2.05 -12.75
N LEU A 26 -1.54 -0.82 -13.21
CA LEU A 26 -2.42 0.14 -12.54
C LEU A 26 -3.85 -0.42 -12.35
N PRO A 27 -4.60 -0.83 -13.39
CA PRO A 27 -5.97 -1.32 -13.22
C PRO A 27 -6.05 -2.60 -12.39
N ILE A 28 -5.03 -3.47 -12.42
CA ILE A 28 -4.98 -4.67 -11.57
C ILE A 28 -4.87 -4.28 -10.09
N HIS A 29 -3.96 -3.35 -9.75
CA HIS A 29 -3.82 -2.88 -8.37
C HIS A 29 -5.05 -2.10 -7.92
N LEU A 30 -5.69 -1.34 -8.81
CA LEU A 30 -6.95 -0.65 -8.52
C LEU A 30 -8.09 -1.62 -8.20
N LEU A 31 -8.28 -2.67 -9.03
CA LEU A 31 -9.26 -3.72 -8.79
C LEU A 31 -9.03 -4.37 -7.43
N ARG A 32 -7.77 -4.71 -7.12
CA ARG A 32 -7.44 -5.36 -5.87
C ARG A 32 -7.61 -4.44 -4.66
N ALA A 33 -7.24 -3.17 -4.77
CA ALA A 33 -7.41 -2.18 -3.70
C ALA A 33 -8.89 -1.96 -3.34
N LEU A 34 -9.78 -1.93 -4.35
CA LEU A 34 -11.20 -1.62 -4.17
C LEU A 34 -12.06 -2.85 -3.85
N PHE A 35 -11.80 -3.98 -4.50
CA PHE A 35 -12.70 -5.15 -4.47
C PHE A 35 -12.20 -6.33 -3.64
N THR A 36 -11.03 -6.23 -3.01
CA THR A 36 -10.60 -7.26 -2.04
C THR A 36 -11.41 -7.11 -0.75
N LEU A 37 -12.29 -8.08 -0.52
CA LEU A 37 -13.13 -8.17 0.67
C LEU A 37 -12.28 -8.43 1.91
N SER A 38 -12.56 -7.70 2.99
CA SER A 38 -11.84 -7.81 4.27
C SER A 38 -12.19 -9.08 5.06
N SER A 39 -13.11 -9.92 4.57
CA SER A 39 -13.50 -11.18 5.21
C SER A 39 -12.40 -12.24 5.17
N ASP A 40 -11.47 -12.16 4.21
CA ASP A 40 -10.28 -13.02 4.16
C ASP A 40 -9.05 -12.23 4.63
N THR A 41 -8.68 -12.44 5.89
CA THR A 41 -7.55 -11.77 6.53
C THR A 41 -6.22 -12.03 5.82
N ARG A 42 -6.10 -13.11 5.04
CA ARG A 42 -4.89 -13.45 4.28
C ARG A 42 -4.69 -12.55 3.07
N LEU A 43 -5.76 -11.94 2.56
CA LEU A 43 -5.72 -11.06 1.39
C LEU A 43 -5.55 -9.58 1.76
N LEU A 44 -5.70 -9.23 3.04
CA LEU A 44 -5.49 -7.87 3.55
C LEU A 44 -4.10 -7.30 3.22
N PRO A 45 -2.98 -8.04 3.37
CA PRO A 45 -1.66 -7.50 3.02
C PRO A 45 -1.55 -7.14 1.53
N LEU A 46 -2.19 -7.93 0.67
CA LEU A 46 -2.15 -7.72 -0.77
C LEU A 46 -3.02 -6.54 -1.19
N LYS A 47 -4.17 -6.34 -0.52
CA LYS A 47 -5.00 -5.13 -0.66
C LYS A 47 -4.21 -3.89 -0.27
N TYR A 48 -3.57 -3.92 0.90
CA TYR A 48 -2.78 -2.80 1.42
C TYR A 48 -1.63 -2.43 0.48
N LEU A 49 -0.83 -3.42 0.06
CA LEU A 49 0.24 -3.20 -0.91
C LEU A 49 -0.30 -2.60 -2.22
N SER A 50 -1.47 -3.05 -2.68
CA SER A 50 -2.08 -2.52 -3.90
C SER A 50 -2.53 -1.06 -3.74
N GLN A 51 -3.03 -0.67 -2.57
CA GLN A 51 -3.37 0.73 -2.26
C GLN A 51 -2.12 1.63 -2.25
N GLN A 52 -1.03 1.17 -1.64
CA GLN A 52 0.25 1.90 -1.64
C GLN A 52 0.79 2.07 -3.06
N LEU A 53 0.81 0.98 -3.84
CA LEU A 53 1.26 1.01 -5.24
C LEU A 53 0.39 1.94 -6.08
N LEU A 54 -0.93 1.93 -5.88
CA LEU A 54 -1.84 2.84 -6.57
C LEU A 54 -1.47 4.31 -6.34
N GLY A 55 -1.15 4.69 -5.10
CA GLY A 55 -0.66 6.02 -4.78
C GLY A 55 0.61 6.40 -5.56
N LEU A 56 1.57 5.47 -5.64
CA LEU A 56 2.80 5.68 -6.41
C LEU A 56 2.54 5.81 -7.92
N TRP A 57 1.57 5.06 -8.46
CA TRP A 57 1.22 5.12 -9.88
C TRP A 57 0.47 6.40 -10.28
N SER A 58 -0.28 7.00 -9.35
CA SER A 58 -1.09 8.19 -9.62
C SER A 58 -0.40 9.51 -9.31
N THR A 59 0.59 9.51 -8.42
CA THR A 59 1.19 10.75 -7.91
C THR A 59 1.94 11.49 -9.02
N GLY A 60 1.54 12.74 -9.28
CA GLY A 60 2.19 13.62 -10.25
C GLY A 60 2.06 13.20 -11.72
N HIS A 61 1.25 12.18 -12.03
CA HIS A 61 1.17 11.62 -13.38
C HIS A 61 -0.13 12.00 -14.11
N PRO A 62 -0.11 12.94 -15.07
CA PRO A 62 -1.31 13.48 -15.70
C PRO A 62 -2.09 12.41 -16.49
N THR A 63 -1.40 11.47 -17.13
CA THR A 63 -2.02 10.38 -17.89
C THR A 63 -2.79 9.44 -16.97
N THR A 64 -2.22 9.08 -15.82
CA THR A 64 -2.88 8.24 -14.82
C THR A 64 -4.13 8.94 -14.29
N TYR A 65 -4.01 10.22 -13.93
CA TYR A 65 -5.13 10.98 -13.40
C TYR A 65 -6.26 11.15 -14.42
N GLY A 66 -5.92 11.39 -15.70
CA GLY A 66 -6.89 11.43 -16.80
C GLY A 66 -7.62 10.10 -17.00
N LEU A 67 -6.94 8.97 -16.82
CA LEU A 67 -7.55 7.64 -16.86
C LEU A 67 -8.51 7.42 -15.67
N LEU A 68 -8.08 7.73 -14.45
CA LEU A 68 -8.90 7.57 -13.24
C LEU A 68 -10.19 8.40 -13.32
N LYS A 69 -10.11 9.64 -13.82
CA LYS A 69 -11.29 10.48 -14.08
C LYS A 69 -12.30 9.89 -15.06
N ARG A 70 -11.87 9.00 -15.95
CA ARG A 70 -12.76 8.32 -16.92
C ARG A 70 -13.35 7.04 -16.36
N ILE A 71 -12.64 6.36 -15.45
CA ILE A 71 -13.07 5.08 -14.87
C ILE A 71 -14.03 5.31 -13.69
N PHE A 72 -13.80 6.35 -12.89
CA PHE A 72 -14.62 6.59 -11.71
C PHE A 72 -15.97 7.24 -12.02
N PRO A 73 -17.03 6.88 -11.28
CA PRO A 73 -18.32 7.54 -11.40
C PRO A 73 -18.23 9.00 -10.94
N LEU A 74 -18.99 9.88 -11.59
CA LEU A 74 -18.96 11.33 -11.34
C LEU A 74 -19.18 11.71 -9.87
N GLY A 75 -20.07 11.00 -9.16
CA GLY A 75 -20.32 11.25 -7.74
C GLY A 75 -19.11 10.96 -6.86
N LEU A 76 -18.32 9.93 -7.17
CA LEU A 76 -17.09 9.62 -6.45
C LEU A 76 -16.02 10.67 -6.74
N ILE A 77 -15.89 11.10 -7.98
CA ILE A 77 -14.93 12.16 -8.35
C ILE A 77 -15.28 13.45 -7.61
N ALA A 78 -16.56 13.85 -7.61
CA ALA A 78 -17.02 15.02 -6.89
C ALA A 78 -16.75 14.94 -5.39
N TYR A 79 -16.91 13.75 -4.80
CA TYR A 79 -16.57 13.50 -3.40
C TYR A 79 -15.06 13.61 -3.13
N LEU A 80 -14.22 13.02 -3.98
CA LEU A 80 -12.75 13.08 -3.85
C LEU A 80 -12.18 14.49 -4.06
N ASP A 81 -12.84 15.31 -4.87
CA ASP A 81 -12.47 16.72 -5.10
C ASP A 81 -13.06 17.67 -4.01
N SER A 82 -13.87 17.14 -3.09
CA SER A 82 -14.47 17.93 -2.01
C SER A 82 -13.50 18.17 -0.85
N ASN A 83 -13.71 19.26 -0.10
CA ASN A 83 -12.97 19.54 1.13
C ASN A 83 -13.65 18.93 2.38
N GLU A 84 -14.55 17.97 2.19
CA GLU A 84 -15.25 17.31 3.29
C GLU A 84 -14.28 16.39 4.04
N GLU A 85 -14.28 16.48 5.38
CA GLU A 85 -13.45 15.58 6.19
C GLU A 85 -14.02 14.15 6.14
N PRO A 86 -13.17 13.12 5.95
CA PRO A 86 -13.61 11.75 6.01
C PRO A 86 -14.17 11.41 7.40
N ASP A 87 -15.10 10.47 7.45
CA ASP A 87 -15.75 10.05 8.70
C ASP A 87 -14.73 9.62 9.76
N LYS A 88 -14.88 10.12 10.98
CA LYS A 88 -13.94 9.90 12.09
C LYS A 88 -13.98 8.47 12.62
N ASP A 89 -15.05 7.73 12.29
CA ASP A 89 -15.19 6.32 12.60
C ASP A 89 -14.44 5.41 11.61
N PHE A 90 -13.73 5.98 10.63
CA PHE A 90 -12.85 5.21 9.76
C PHE A 90 -11.62 4.72 10.52
N ASP A 91 -11.66 3.44 10.90
CA ASP A 91 -10.54 2.77 11.55
C ASP A 91 -9.39 2.51 10.55
N GLU A 92 -8.45 3.45 10.49
CA GLU A 92 -7.20 3.30 9.73
C GLU A 92 -6.39 2.07 10.19
N SER A 93 -6.56 1.63 11.45
CA SER A 93 -5.91 0.43 11.98
C SER A 93 -6.48 -0.88 11.40
N ALA A 94 -7.70 -0.86 10.86
CA ALA A 94 -8.26 -1.96 10.09
C ALA A 94 -7.61 -2.11 8.70
N LEU A 95 -6.98 -1.05 8.17
CA LEU A 95 -6.16 -1.10 6.95
C LEU A 95 -4.71 -1.50 7.22
N LEU A 96 -4.19 -1.23 8.43
CA LEU A 96 -2.87 -1.66 8.90
C LEU A 96 -2.86 -3.17 9.19
N GLY A 97 -3.12 -3.97 8.14
CA GLY A 97 -2.95 -5.40 8.17
C GLY A 97 -1.53 -5.74 8.62
N ARG A 98 -1.40 -6.21 9.86
CA ARG A 98 -0.20 -6.77 10.50
C ARG A 98 1.12 -6.20 9.97
N ASP A 99 1.68 -5.25 10.69
CA ASP A 99 3.05 -4.76 10.47
C ASP A 99 4.05 -5.94 10.54
N THR A 100 4.38 -6.51 9.37
CA THR A 100 5.30 -7.64 9.24
C THR A 100 6.71 -7.26 9.65
N LEU A 101 7.07 -5.98 9.55
CA LEU A 101 8.35 -5.46 10.01
C LEU A 101 8.37 -5.48 11.54
N ARG A 102 7.34 -4.94 12.20
CA ARG A 102 7.19 -5.02 13.67
C ARG A 102 7.20 -6.46 14.16
N VAL A 103 6.49 -7.35 13.47
CA VAL A 103 6.47 -8.78 13.83
C VAL A 103 7.87 -9.40 13.67
N ALA A 104 8.58 -9.09 12.59
CA ALA A 104 9.94 -9.59 12.37
C ALA A 104 10.94 -9.02 13.38
N THR A 105 10.85 -7.74 13.73
CA THR A 105 11.71 -7.10 14.73
C THR A 105 11.41 -7.63 16.14
N GLU A 106 10.14 -7.84 16.49
CA GLU A 106 9.72 -8.46 17.75
C GLU A 106 10.18 -9.92 17.84
N GLN A 107 10.05 -10.70 16.76
CA GLN A 107 10.56 -12.07 16.70
C GLN A 107 12.09 -12.11 16.87
N HIS A 108 12.82 -11.26 16.15
CA HIS A 108 14.27 -11.18 16.25
C HIS A 108 14.73 -10.74 17.66
N ALA A 109 14.04 -9.79 18.27
CA ALA A 109 14.30 -9.36 19.64
C ALA A 109 14.02 -10.48 20.66
N ASN A 110 12.96 -11.27 20.47
CA ASN A 110 12.61 -12.39 21.34
C ASN A 110 13.61 -13.56 21.20
N THR A 111 14.05 -13.90 19.99
CA THR A 111 15.08 -14.94 19.77
C THR A 111 16.40 -14.57 20.47
N ASN A 112 16.79 -13.30 20.44
CA ASN A 112 17.99 -12.84 21.15
C ASN A 112 17.87 -12.93 22.68
N LYS A 113 16.69 -12.65 23.25
CA LYS A 113 16.44 -12.81 24.69
C LYS A 113 16.47 -14.29 25.12
N SER A 114 15.88 -15.18 24.33
CA SER A 114 15.90 -16.62 24.60
C SER A 114 17.33 -17.18 24.60
N ASN A 115 18.15 -16.77 23.63
CA ASN A 115 19.55 -17.19 23.54
C ASN A 115 20.39 -16.69 24.73
N ALA A 116 20.17 -15.46 25.19
CA ALA A 116 20.86 -14.89 26.35
C ALA A 116 20.51 -15.61 27.67
N LEU A 117 19.25 -16.04 27.83
CA LEU A 117 18.81 -16.81 28.99
C LEU A 117 19.39 -18.23 29.00
N SER A 118 19.50 -18.87 27.83
CA SER A 118 20.14 -20.20 27.71
C SER A 118 21.64 -20.18 28.01
N THR A 119 22.34 -19.06 27.76
CA THR A 119 23.78 -18.94 28.10
C THR A 119 24.01 -18.72 29.60
N SER A 120 23.07 -18.08 30.30
CA SER A 120 23.18 -17.83 31.74
C SER A 120 22.85 -19.03 32.63
N ILE A 121 22.25 -20.09 32.08
CA ILE A 121 21.92 -21.34 32.81
C ILE A 121 23.09 -22.35 32.73
N ILE A 122 24.07 -22.12 31.84
CA ILE A 122 25.20 -23.03 31.59
C ILE A 122 26.48 -22.56 32.33
N ASN A 123 26.43 -21.45 33.08
CA ASN A 123 27.52 -20.97 33.92
C ASN A 123 27.17 -21.04 35.42
#